data_AF-X0VKP4-F1
#
_entry.id   AF-X0VKP4-F1
#
_cell.length_a   1.000
_cell.length_b   1.000
_cell.length_c   1.000
_cell.angle_alpha   90.00
_cell.angle_beta   90.00
_cell.angle_gamma   90.00
#
_symmetry.space_group_name_H-M   'P 1'
#
loop_
_entity.id
_entity.type
_entity.pdbx_description
1 polymer ?
#
loop_
_entity_poly.entity_id
_entity_poly.type
_entity_poly.pdbx_seq_one_letter_code
_entity_poly.pdbx_strand_id
1 'polypeptide(L)'
;GLLFVLDRYVFALAIEPVTVAMAAPPLWTRLLLSLYGGVAEELMMRLGLMTLLVWISWKVRAAPGGGPATLGVWTAIVVVNIIFGLGHLPMTARLMAITPLVVVRAVVLNSIAGIIFGWLYWQRGLEAAMVSHFSADVVLHVLLPLMF
;
A
#
# COMPACT_ATOMS: atom_id res chain seq x y z
N GLY A 1 -13.13 -1.14 -5.26
CA GLY A 1 -13.68 -2.38 -5.87
C GLY A 1 -13.11 -3.61 -5.20
N LEU A 2 -11.98 -4.14 -5.70
CA LEU A 2 -11.40 -5.41 -5.23
C LEU A 2 -11.03 -5.43 -3.73
N LEU A 3 -10.37 -4.38 -3.23
CA LEU A 3 -9.98 -4.28 -1.82
C LEU A 3 -11.18 -4.40 -0.87
N PHE A 4 -12.24 -3.64 -1.17
CA PHE A 4 -13.50 -3.69 -0.42
C PHE A 4 -14.16 -5.06 -0.49
N VAL A 5 -14.18 -5.69 -1.67
CA VAL A 5 -14.77 -7.03 -1.83
C VAL A 5 -14.00 -8.07 -1.02
N LEU A 6 -12.68 -8.09 -1.11
CA LEU A 6 -11.85 -9.01 -0.32
C LEU A 6 -12.05 -8.78 1.17
N ASP A 7 -12.07 -7.53 1.62
CA ASP A 7 -12.29 -7.23 3.01
C ASP A 7 -13.67 -7.69 3.50
N ARG A 8 -14.73 -7.33 2.76
CA ARG A 8 -16.12 -7.58 3.16
C ARG A 8 -16.53 -9.04 3.09
N TYR A 9 -16.01 -9.80 2.13
CA TYR A 9 -16.47 -11.16 1.82
C TYR A 9 -15.45 -12.26 2.14
N VAL A 10 -14.20 -11.92 2.42
CA VAL A 10 -13.19 -12.91 2.84
C VAL A 10 -12.82 -12.69 4.29
N PHE A 11 -12.34 -11.50 4.64
CA PHE A 11 -11.80 -11.26 5.98
C PHE A 11 -12.89 -11.00 7.03
N ALA A 12 -13.94 -10.26 6.68
CA ALA A 12 -15.03 -9.95 7.61
C ALA A 12 -15.89 -11.17 8.00
N LEU A 13 -15.67 -12.34 7.38
CA LEU A 13 -16.29 -13.59 7.79
C LEU A 13 -15.62 -14.22 9.02
N ALA A 14 -14.37 -13.83 9.29
CA ALA A 14 -13.53 -14.43 10.34
C ALA A 14 -12.96 -13.38 11.30
N ILE A 15 -13.12 -12.08 11.00
CA ILE A 15 -12.60 -10.96 11.77
C ILE A 15 -13.69 -9.91 11.88
N GLU A 16 -13.84 -9.31 13.07
CA GLU A 16 -14.76 -8.19 13.29
C GLU A 16 -14.43 -7.01 12.36
N PRO A 17 -15.41 -6.45 11.62
CA PRO A 17 -15.18 -5.33 10.73
C PRO A 17 -14.75 -4.08 11.50
N VAL A 18 -13.64 -3.45 11.09
CA VAL A 18 -13.11 -2.22 11.71
C VAL A 18 -13.84 -0.96 11.21
N THR A 19 -15.08 -1.10 10.73
CA THR A 19 -15.82 -0.06 9.99
C THR A 19 -16.12 1.18 10.84
N VAL A 20 -16.39 1.00 12.13
CA VAL A 20 -16.74 2.12 13.04
C VAL A 20 -15.53 3.00 13.36
N ALA A 21 -14.35 2.40 13.55
CA ALA A 21 -13.15 3.15 13.91
C ALA A 21 -12.58 3.95 12.73
N MET A 22 -12.67 3.42 11.51
CA MET A 22 -12.20 4.11 10.30
C MET A 22 -13.12 5.28 9.90
N ALA A 23 -14.40 5.23 10.27
CA ALA A 23 -15.38 6.28 10.00
C ALA A 23 -15.47 7.36 11.10
N ALA A 24 -14.60 7.34 12.11
CA ALA A 24 -14.66 8.31 13.21
C ALA A 24 -14.17 9.73 12.84
N PRO A 25 -13.09 9.94 12.06
CA PRO A 25 -12.61 11.29 11.76
C PRO A 25 -13.54 12.05 10.78
N PRO A 26 -13.61 13.39 10.84
CA PRO A 26 -14.29 14.21 9.82
C PRO A 26 -13.75 13.99 8.41
N LEU A 27 -14.57 14.19 7.38
CA LEU A 27 -14.19 13.97 5.97
C LEU A 27 -12.96 14.77 5.54
N TRP A 28 -12.85 16.02 5.96
CA TRP A 28 -11.68 16.86 5.66
C TRP A 28 -10.40 16.30 6.27
N THR A 29 -10.47 15.72 7.47
CA THR A 29 -9.33 15.07 8.12
C THR A 29 -8.91 13.83 7.34
N ARG A 30 -9.86 13.02 6.88
CA ARG A 30 -9.57 11.85 6.05
C ARG A 30 -8.91 12.25 4.74
N LEU A 31 -9.40 13.29 4.07
CA LEU A 31 -8.80 13.82 2.85
C LEU A 31 -7.35 14.27 3.07
N LEU A 32 -7.06 14.97 4.17
CA LEU A 32 -5.70 15.37 4.52
C LEU A 32 -4.81 14.17 4.87
N LEU A 33 -5.35 13.16 5.55
CA LEU A 33 -4.63 11.91 5.83
C LEU A 33 -4.32 11.14 4.53
N SER A 34 -5.25 11.10 3.57
CA SER A 34 -5.02 10.52 2.23
C SER A 34 -3.90 11.25 1.49
N LEU A 35 -3.88 12.58 1.55
CA LEU A 35 -2.82 13.37 0.91
C LEU A 35 -1.47 13.12 1.59
N TYR A 36 -1.44 13.15 2.92
CA TYR A 36 -0.24 12.87 3.70
C TYR A 36 0.28 11.46 3.44
N GLY A 37 -0.59 10.44 3.47
CA GLY A 37 -0.25 9.04 3.19
C GLY A 37 0.32 8.89 1.79
N GLY A 38 -0.41 9.36 0.78
CA GLY A 38 0.02 9.29 -0.62
C GLY A 38 1.37 9.96 -0.90
N VAL A 39 1.77 10.98 -0.14
CA VAL A 39 3.10 11.62 -0.24
C VAL A 39 4.14 10.92 0.62
N ALA A 40 3.91 10.82 1.93
CA ALA A 40 4.90 10.35 2.90
C ALA A 40 5.23 8.86 2.70
N GLU A 41 4.22 8.04 2.43
CA GLU A 41 4.40 6.60 2.26
C GLU A 41 5.12 6.30 0.94
N GLU A 42 4.78 6.98 -0.15
CA GLU A 42 5.45 6.79 -1.43
C GLU A 42 6.89 7.33 -1.42
N LEU A 43 7.19 8.41 -0.67
CA LEU A 43 8.57 8.84 -0.43
C LEU A 43 9.38 7.76 0.29
N MET A 44 8.85 7.22 1.39
CA MET A 44 9.58 6.21 2.17
C MET A 44 9.72 4.89 1.40
N MET A 45 8.63 4.41 0.80
CA MET A 45 8.55 3.07 0.21
C MET A 45 9.08 3.02 -1.21
N ARG A 46 8.77 4.02 -2.06
CA ARG A 46 9.25 4.03 -3.45
C ARG A 46 10.59 4.71 -3.57
N LEU A 47 10.65 6.00 -3.24
CA LEU A 47 11.87 6.78 -3.41
C LEU A 47 12.99 6.24 -2.52
N GLY A 48 12.68 5.90 -1.26
CA GLY A 48 13.63 5.29 -0.33
C GLY A 48 13.88 3.81 -0.62
N LEU A 49 12.99 2.95 -0.11
CA LEU A 49 13.26 1.51 -0.01
C LEU A 49 13.31 0.81 -1.37
N MET A 50 12.34 1.04 -2.25
CA MET A 50 12.30 0.36 -3.56
C MET A 50 13.51 0.75 -4.41
N THR A 51 13.86 2.04 -4.48
CA THR A 51 15.07 2.50 -5.18
C THR A 51 16.32 1.83 -4.63
N LEU A 52 16.46 1.74 -3.31
CA LEU A 52 17.60 1.08 -2.68
C LEU A 52 17.67 -0.41 -3.08
N LEU A 53 16.56 -1.14 -3.03
CA LEU A 53 16.51 -2.55 -3.39
C LEU A 53 16.78 -2.76 -4.88
N VAL A 54 16.23 -1.92 -5.76
CA VAL A 54 16.52 -1.94 -7.20
C VAL A 54 18.00 -1.70 -7.44
N TRP A 55 18.60 -0.71 -6.77
CA TRP A 55 20.01 -0.40 -6.87
C TRP A 55 20.90 -1.57 -6.41
N ILE A 56 20.59 -2.20 -5.27
CA ILE A 56 21.30 -3.42 -4.81
C ILE A 56 21.17 -4.53 -5.85
N SER A 57 19.95 -4.81 -6.34
CA SER A 57 19.73 -5.87 -7.33
C SER A 57 20.51 -5.63 -8.62
N TRP A 58 20.61 -4.38 -9.05
CA TRP A 58 21.38 -3.96 -10.21
C TRP A 58 22.88 -4.19 -10.02
N LYS A 59 23.43 -3.89 -8.83
CA LYS A 59 24.84 -4.14 -8.50
C LYS A 59 25.18 -5.62 -8.44
N VAL A 60 24.25 -6.48 -8.04
CA VAL A 60 24.42 -7.94 -8.06
C VAL A 60 24.33 -8.48 -9.49
N ARG A 61 23.35 -8.03 -10.26
CA ARG A 61 23.14 -8.48 -11.64
C ARG A 61 22.53 -7.36 -12.49
N ALA A 62 23.34 -6.80 -13.37
CA ALA A 62 22.87 -5.91 -14.43
C ALA A 62 22.19 -6.69 -15.56
N ALA A 63 21.23 -6.06 -16.22
CA ALA A 63 20.71 -6.51 -17.50
C ALA A 63 21.79 -6.38 -18.61
N PRO A 64 21.68 -7.11 -19.73
CA PRO A 64 22.62 -6.98 -20.84
C PRO A 64 22.84 -5.55 -21.35
N GLY A 65 21.83 -4.68 -21.22
CA GLY A 65 21.90 -3.26 -21.57
C GLY A 65 22.46 -2.32 -20.49
N GLY A 66 23.03 -2.86 -19.40
CA GLY A 66 23.73 -2.09 -18.36
C GLY A 66 22.85 -1.52 -17.23
N GLY A 67 21.52 -1.56 -17.35
CA GLY A 67 20.58 -1.11 -16.31
C GLY A 67 20.09 -2.20 -15.36
N PRO A 68 19.18 -1.86 -14.42
CA PRO A 68 18.52 -2.84 -13.56
C PRO A 68 17.75 -3.90 -14.36
N ALA A 69 17.86 -5.17 -13.98
CA ALA A 69 17.08 -6.23 -14.59
C ALA A 69 15.60 -6.12 -14.21
N THR A 70 14.69 -6.37 -15.16
CA THR A 70 13.23 -6.36 -14.94
C THR A 70 12.82 -7.24 -13.75
N LEU A 71 13.42 -8.42 -13.61
CA LEU A 71 13.17 -9.31 -12.49
C LEU A 71 13.59 -8.68 -11.15
N GLY A 72 14.71 -7.96 -11.11
CA GLY A 72 15.16 -7.22 -9.92
C GLY A 72 14.18 -6.11 -9.53
N VAL A 73 13.62 -5.38 -10.50
CA VAL A 73 12.61 -4.35 -10.25
C VAL A 73 11.32 -4.95 -9.69
N TRP A 74 10.77 -5.99 -10.32
CA TRP A 74 9.57 -6.67 -9.81
C TRP A 74 9.78 -7.28 -8.42
N THR A 75 10.97 -7.84 -8.16
CA THR A 75 11.31 -8.39 -6.85
C THR A 75 11.30 -7.28 -5.79
N ALA A 76 11.90 -6.12 -6.09
CA ALA A 76 11.84 -4.95 -5.20
C ALA A 76 10.39 -4.49 -4.96
N ILE A 77 9.55 -4.41 -6.00
CA ILE A 77 8.12 -4.08 -5.86
C ILE A 77 7.43 -5.04 -4.89
N VAL A 78 7.59 -6.35 -5.06
CA VAL A 78 6.94 -7.35 -4.19
C VAL A 78 7.43 -7.22 -2.75
N VAL A 79 8.74 -7.16 -2.53
CA VAL A 79 9.34 -7.07 -1.20
C VAL A 79 8.90 -5.80 -0.47
N VAL A 80 8.96 -4.64 -1.14
CA VAL A 80 8.52 -3.37 -0.54
C VAL A 80 7.04 -3.41 -0.16
N ASN A 81 6.19 -4.02 -0.97
CA ASN A 81 4.75 -4.07 -0.68
C ASN A 81 4.41 -5.01 0.50
N ILE A 82 5.15 -6.11 0.66
CA ILE A 82 5.05 -6.94 1.86
C ILE A 82 5.47 -6.13 3.11
N ILE A 83 6.61 -5.45 3.05
CA ILE A 83 7.11 -4.60 4.15
C ILE A 83 6.10 -3.48 4.47
N PHE A 84 5.53 -2.86 3.44
CA PHE A 84 4.51 -1.82 3.59
C PHE A 84 3.26 -2.34 4.31
N GLY A 85 2.75 -3.51 3.92
CA GLY A 85 1.63 -4.14 4.61
C GLY A 85 1.94 -4.53 6.06
N LEU A 86 3.16 -5.01 6.35
CA LEU A 86 3.62 -5.24 7.72
C LEU A 86 3.75 -3.92 8.51
N GLY A 87 4.15 -2.84 7.86
CA GLY A 87 4.25 -1.49 8.43
C GLY A 87 2.92 -0.95 8.96
N HIS A 88 1.80 -1.52 8.54
CA HIS A 88 0.45 -1.17 9.02
C HIS A 88 0.04 -1.89 10.31
N LEU A 89 0.80 -2.89 10.76
CA LEU A 89 0.48 -3.65 11.98
C LEU A 89 0.43 -2.80 13.26
N PRO A 90 1.32 -1.80 13.51
CA PRO A 90 1.23 -0.97 14.70
C PRO A 90 -0.09 -0.20 14.84
N MET A 91 -0.62 0.31 13.73
CA MET A 91 -1.93 0.98 13.73
C MET A 91 -3.07 -0.05 13.87
N THR A 92 -2.95 -1.19 13.17
CA THR A 92 -3.93 -2.29 13.26
C THR A 92 -4.06 -2.81 14.68
N ALA A 93 -2.96 -2.90 15.43
CA ALA A 93 -2.92 -3.36 16.82
C ALA A 93 -3.67 -2.44 17.79
N ARG A 94 -3.89 -1.16 17.43
CA ARG A 94 -4.71 -0.22 18.20
C ARG A 94 -6.20 -0.45 18.01
N LEU A 95 -6.58 -1.13 16.93
CA LEU A 95 -7.97 -1.35 16.54
C LEU A 95 -8.43 -2.77 16.87
N MET A 96 -7.52 -3.73 16.83
CA MET A 96 -7.84 -5.14 17.07
C MET A 96 -6.61 -5.97 17.45
N ALA A 97 -6.83 -7.16 18.01
CA ALA A 97 -5.76 -8.11 18.33
C ALA A 97 -5.06 -8.61 17.06
N ILE A 98 -3.72 -8.65 17.08
CA ILE A 98 -2.92 -9.17 15.97
C ILE A 98 -2.90 -10.69 16.00
N THR A 99 -3.67 -11.31 15.10
CA THR A 99 -3.64 -12.75 14.83
C THR A 99 -2.93 -13.03 13.50
N PRO A 100 -2.53 -14.28 13.21
CA PRO A 100 -1.96 -14.62 11.90
C PRO A 100 -2.85 -14.20 10.72
N LEU A 101 -4.17 -14.33 10.86
CA LEU A 101 -5.13 -13.91 9.83
C LEU A 101 -5.14 -12.38 9.63
N VAL A 102 -5.01 -11.60 10.71
CA VAL A 102 -4.90 -10.14 10.65
C VAL A 102 -3.62 -9.70 9.96
N VAL A 103 -2.51 -10.40 10.19
CA VAL A 103 -1.25 -10.16 9.48
C VAL A 103 -1.41 -10.41 7.98
N VAL A 104 -2.02 -11.54 7.60
CA VAL A 104 -2.30 -11.85 6.19
C VAL A 104 -3.21 -10.77 5.58
N ARG A 105 -4.28 -10.36 6.27
CA ARG A 105 -5.16 -9.28 5.82
C ARG A 105 -4.40 -7.99 5.57
N ALA A 106 -3.59 -7.55 6.54
CA ALA A 106 -2.82 -6.32 6.43
C ALA A 106 -1.84 -6.39 5.25
N VAL A 107 -1.13 -7.51 5.07
CA VAL A 107 -0.21 -7.68 3.95
C VAL A 107 -0.95 -7.68 2.62
N VAL A 108 -2.01 -8.49 2.48
CA VAL A 108 -2.74 -8.65 1.21
C VAL A 108 -3.40 -7.36 0.77
N LEU A 109 -4.19 -6.73 1.64
CA LEU A 109 -4.95 -5.53 1.26
C LEU A 109 -4.04 -4.35 0.93
N ASN A 110 -2.97 -4.13 1.68
CA ASN A 110 -2.02 -3.05 1.38
C ASN A 110 -1.14 -3.37 0.14
N SER A 111 -0.82 -4.64 -0.10
CA SER A 111 0.05 -5.01 -1.23
C SER A 111 -0.63 -4.88 -2.59
N ILE A 112 -1.94 -5.15 -2.71
CA ILE A 112 -2.64 -5.14 -4.01
C ILE A 112 -2.53 -3.77 -4.70
N ALA A 113 -2.87 -2.70 -3.97
CA ALA A 113 -2.75 -1.34 -4.50
C ALA A 113 -1.28 -0.92 -4.60
N GLY A 114 -0.47 -1.27 -3.60
CA GLY A 114 0.96 -0.95 -3.57
C GLY A 114 1.75 -1.56 -4.75
N ILE A 115 1.36 -2.72 -5.28
CA ILE A 115 1.99 -3.30 -6.49
C ILE A 115 1.74 -2.39 -7.70
N ILE A 116 0.53 -1.86 -7.84
CA ILE A 116 0.18 -0.93 -8.92
C ILE A 116 0.97 0.37 -8.75
N PHE A 117 1.08 0.91 -7.53
CA PHE A 117 1.84 2.13 -7.25
C PHE A 117 3.33 1.94 -7.52
N GLY A 118 3.91 0.80 -7.11
CA GLY A 118 5.30 0.46 -7.40
C GLY A 118 5.57 0.30 -8.90
N TRP A 119 4.64 -0.30 -9.65
CA TRP A 119 4.73 -0.37 -11.10
C TRP A 119 4.63 1.02 -11.75
N LEU A 120 3.72 1.88 -11.29
CA LEU A 120 3.61 3.26 -11.78
C LEU A 120 4.83 4.09 -11.45
N TYR A 121 5.43 3.92 -10.26
CA TYR A 121 6.71 4.54 -9.93
C TYR A 121 7.79 4.16 -10.93
N TRP A 122 7.89 2.88 -11.28
CA TRP A 122 8.86 2.40 -12.24
C TRP A 122 8.63 2.95 -13.66
N GLN A 123 7.38 3.03 -14.10
CA GLN A 123 7.05 3.43 -15.48
C GLN A 123 6.91 4.94 -15.68
N ARG A 124 6.52 5.68 -14.62
CA ARG A 124 6.05 7.08 -14.73
C ARG A 124 6.59 8.00 -13.64
N GLY A 125 7.43 7.51 -12.73
CA GLY A 125 8.06 8.31 -11.68
C GLY A 125 7.19 8.49 -10.43
N LEU A 126 7.72 9.28 -9.49
CA LEU A 126 7.20 9.40 -8.14
C LEU A 126 5.84 10.07 -8.08
N GLU A 127 5.60 11.12 -8.88
CA GLU A 127 4.33 11.83 -8.85
C GLU A 127 3.17 10.93 -9.28
N ALA A 128 3.40 10.03 -10.25
CA ALA A 128 2.39 9.08 -10.69
C ALA A 128 1.98 8.09 -9.58
N ALA A 129 2.95 7.64 -8.78
CA ALA A 129 2.68 6.79 -7.62
C ALA A 129 1.91 7.56 -6.53
N MET A 130 2.33 8.78 -6.21
CA MET A 130 1.68 9.65 -5.23
C MET A 130 0.23 9.95 -5.58
N VAL A 131 -0.04 10.38 -6.83
CA VAL A 131 -1.40 10.69 -7.30
C VAL A 131 -2.28 9.44 -7.28
N SER A 132 -1.73 8.28 -7.64
CA SER A 132 -2.49 7.02 -7.66
C SER A 132 -2.83 6.55 -6.25
N HIS A 133 -1.89 6.64 -5.32
CA HIS A 133 -2.10 6.32 -3.91
C HIS A 133 -3.14 7.26 -3.30
N PHE A 134 -2.92 8.57 -3.41
CA PHE A 134 -3.87 9.58 -2.93
C PHE A 134 -5.29 9.34 -3.47
N SER A 135 -5.42 9.05 -4.77
CA SER A 135 -6.72 8.78 -5.40
C SER A 135 -7.39 7.52 -4.84
N ALA A 136 -6.62 6.45 -4.63
CA ALA A 136 -7.13 5.22 -4.02
C ALA A 136 -7.62 5.48 -2.59
N ASP A 137 -6.86 6.25 -1.81
CA ASP A 137 -7.23 6.60 -0.44
C ASP A 137 -8.47 7.48 -0.37
N VAL A 138 -8.61 8.45 -1.28
CA VAL A 138 -9.85 9.26 -1.38
C VAL A 138 -11.04 8.35 -1.66
N VAL A 139 -10.92 7.41 -2.58
CA VAL A 139 -12.00 6.46 -2.87
C VAL A 139 -12.34 5.62 -1.63
N LEU A 140 -11.34 5.07 -0.94
CA LEU A 140 -11.55 4.16 0.19
C LEU A 140 -12.02 4.84 1.47
N HIS A 141 -11.49 6.03 1.78
CA HIS A 141 -11.65 6.67 3.09
C HIS A 141 -12.62 7.86 3.06
N VAL A 142 -12.84 8.47 1.89
CA VAL A 142 -13.73 9.63 1.73
C VAL A 142 -15.00 9.24 1.00
N LEU A 143 -14.90 8.67 -0.20
CA LEU A 143 -16.08 8.43 -1.05
C LEU A 143 -16.87 7.19 -0.65
N LEU A 144 -16.20 6.06 -0.44
CA LEU A 144 -16.86 4.80 -0.12
C LEU A 144 -17.68 4.87 1.19
N PRO A 145 -17.21 5.50 2.28
CA PRO A 145 -18.00 5.65 3.51
C PRO A 145 -19.18 6.61 3.38
N LEU A 146 -19.33 7.37 2.29
CA LEU A 146 -20.52 8.20 2.04
C LEU A 146 -21.65 7.42 1.38
N MET A 147 -21.37 6.20 0.91
CA MET A 147 -22.34 5.35 0.22
C MET A 147 -23.12 4.41 1.16
N PHE A 148 -22.78 4.40 2.46
CA PHE A 148 -23.34 3.55 3.51
C PHE A 148 -23.49 4.32 4.80
#